data_AF-F3GPH8-F1
#
_entry.id   AF-F3GPH8-F1
#
_cell.length_a   1.000
_cell.length_b   1.000
_cell.length_c   1.000
_cell.angle_alpha   90.00
_cell.angle_beta   90.00
_cell.angle_gamma   90.00
#
_symmetry.space_group_name_H-M   'P 1'
#
loop_
_entity.id
_entity.type
_entity.pdbx_description
1 polymer ?
#
loop_
_entity_poly.entity_id
_entity_poly.type
_entity_poly.pdbx_seq_one_letter_code
_entity_poly.pdbx_strand_id
1 'polypeptide(L)' 'MRRMTERNTSGATLPETLTPRERQVLGLVAGGFSNREIGEKLGITTGTAKAHVEKVIGKLGASDRT' A
#
# COMPACT_ATOMS: atom_id res chain seq x y z
N MET A 1 4.72 -23.49 20.18
CA MET A 1 4.90 -22.02 20.25
C MET A 1 5.57 -21.52 18.97
N ARG A 2 5.14 -20.33 18.51
CA ARG A 2 5.62 -19.50 17.35
C ARG A 2 4.79 -19.57 16.06
N ARG A 3 3.78 -18.67 16.04
CA ARG A 3 3.16 -17.86 14.96
C ARG A 3 3.56 -18.21 13.52
N MET A 4 2.59 -18.55 12.66
CA MET A 4 1.73 -17.61 11.90
C MET A 4 2.54 -16.68 10.99
N THR A 5 2.76 -17.12 9.75
CA THR A 5 2.75 -16.22 8.58
C THR A 5 2.23 -17.05 7.42
N GLU A 6 0.90 -17.11 7.34
CA GLU A 6 0.17 -17.59 6.18
C GLU A 6 0.62 -16.77 4.98
N ARG A 7 1.41 -17.38 4.10
CA ARG A 7 1.69 -16.85 2.77
C ARG A 7 0.41 -16.94 1.97
N ASN A 8 -0.47 -15.95 2.12
CA ASN A 8 -1.65 -15.84 1.28
C ASN A 8 -1.28 -15.13 -0.04
N THR A 9 -0.54 -15.83 -0.90
CA THR A 9 -0.45 -15.51 -2.33
C THR A 9 -1.72 -16.01 -2.99
N SER A 10 -2.84 -15.32 -2.80
CA SER A 10 -4.11 -15.67 -3.43
C SER A 10 -4.46 -14.66 -4.51
N GLY A 11 -4.51 -15.16 -5.75
CA GLY A 11 -5.32 -14.59 -6.83
C GLY A 11 -4.61 -13.61 -7.74
N ALA A 12 -3.89 -14.13 -8.75
CA ALA A 12 -3.65 -13.38 -9.98
C ALA A 12 -5.00 -13.22 -10.72
N THR A 13 -5.76 -12.20 -10.35
CA THR A 13 -7.08 -11.92 -10.94
C THR A 13 -7.12 -10.47 -11.41
N LEU A 14 -6.56 -10.21 -12.60
CA LEU A 14 -6.54 -8.92 -13.30
C LEU A 14 -5.80 -7.81 -12.51
N PRO A 15 -5.25 -6.77 -13.15
CA PRO A 15 -4.82 -5.60 -12.39
C PRO A 15 -6.08 -5.01 -11.76
N GLU A 16 -6.36 -5.33 -10.50
CA GLU A 16 -7.42 -4.68 -9.73
C GLU A 16 -7.17 -3.19 -9.83
N THR A 17 -7.98 -2.52 -10.63
CA THR A 17 -7.88 -1.08 -10.88
C THR A 17 -7.82 -0.39 -9.52
N LEU A 18 -6.66 0.21 -9.20
CA LEU A 18 -6.47 0.89 -7.93
C LEU A 18 -7.62 1.85 -7.71
N THR A 19 -8.21 1.85 -6.52
CA THR A 19 -9.24 2.83 -6.14
C THR A 19 -8.69 4.25 -6.26
N PRO A 20 -9.55 5.28 -6.36
CA PRO A 20 -9.08 6.67 -6.41
C PRO A 20 -8.12 7.03 -5.27
N ARG A 21 -8.37 6.50 -4.07
CA ARG A 21 -7.52 6.74 -2.91
C ARG A 21 -6.19 6.02 -3.01
N GLU A 22 -6.18 4.79 -3.50
CA GLU A 22 -4.95 4.02 -3.75
C GLU A 22 -4.09 4.67 -4.84
N ARG A 23 -4.69 5.26 -5.88
CA ARG A 23 -3.94 6.03 -6.89
C ARG A 23 -3.28 7.28 -6.32
N GLN A 24 -3.98 8.01 -5.44
CA GLN A 24 -3.38 9.16 -4.73
C GLN A 24 -2.17 8.72 -3.91
N VAL A 25 -2.31 7.63 -3.15
CA VAL A 25 -1.22 7.07 -2.35
C VAL A 25 -0.06 6.62 -3.24
N LEU A 26 -0.34 5.92 -4.35
CA LEU A 26 0.69 5.50 -5.31
C LEU A 26 1.48 6.69 -5.85
N GLY A 27 0.81 7.78 -6.25
CA GLY A 27 1.48 8.98 -6.75
C GLY A 27 2.41 9.62 -5.72
N LEU A 28 2.00 9.63 -4.44
CA LEU A 28 2.83 10.13 -3.36
C LEU A 28 4.00 9.19 -3.03
N VAL A 29 3.79 7.88 -3.08
CA VAL A 29 4.87 6.91 -2.91
C VAL A 29 5.91 7.03 -4.02
N ALA A 30 5.46 7.13 -5.29
CA ALA A 30 6.32 7.33 -6.45
C ALA A 30 7.08 8.67 -6.39
N GLY A 31 6.50 9.68 -5.73
CA GLY A 31 7.16 10.96 -5.43
C GLY A 31 8.15 10.92 -4.25
N GLY A 32 8.38 9.76 -3.63
CA GLY A 32 9.33 9.60 -2.53
C GLY A 32 8.83 10.04 -1.15
N PHE A 33 7.54 10.34 -1.00
CA PHE A 33 6.99 10.79 0.29
C PHE A 33 6.96 9.67 1.33
N SER A 34 7.34 9.98 2.57
CA SER A 34 7.21 9.08 3.71
C SER A 34 5.74 8.84 4.10
N ASN A 35 5.47 7.76 4.84
CA ASN A 35 4.09 7.45 5.28
C ASN A 35 3.49 8.57 6.15
N ARG A 36 4.34 9.32 6.87
CA ARG A 36 3.92 10.49 7.66
C ARG A 36 3.46 11.62 6.74
N GLU A 37 4.27 11.99 5.75
CA GLU A 37 3.93 13.04 4.78
C GLU A 37 2.72 12.67 3.93
N ILE A 38 2.58 11.39 3.58
CA ILE A 38 1.37 10.88 2.91
C ILE A 38 0.15 11.08 3.81
N GLY A 39 0.25 10.77 5.10
CA GLY A 39 -0.81 11.01 6.07
C GLY A 39 -1.22 12.48 6.16
N GLU A 40 -0.23 13.37 6.28
CA GLU A 40 -0.44 14.82 6.33
C GLU A 40 -1.13 15.34 5.06
N LYS A 41 -0.67 14.94 3.87
CA LYS A 41 -1.26 15.38 2.58
C LYS A 41 -2.67 14.85 2.36
N LEU A 42 -2.98 13.68 2.88
CA LEU A 42 -4.25 13.02 2.67
C LEU A 42 -5.24 13.23 3.83
N GLY A 43 -4.85 13.93 4.89
CA GLY A 43 -5.68 14.19 6.07
C GLY A 43 -5.99 12.92 6.87
N ILE A 44 -5.06 11.97 6.92
CA ILE A 44 -5.22 10.69 7.62
C ILE A 44 -4.03 10.42 8.54
N THR A 45 -4.20 9.49 9.47
CA THR A 45 -3.10 9.09 10.35
C THR A 45 -2.00 8.38 9.57
N THR A 46 -0.76 8.46 10.06
CA THR A 46 0.39 7.71 9.52
C THR A 46 0.12 6.19 9.45
N GLY A 47 -0.61 5.64 10.42
CA GLY A 47 -1.00 4.23 10.42
C GLY A 47 -1.97 3.88 9.29
N THR A 48 -2.96 4.74 9.04
CA THR A 48 -3.88 4.61 7.89
C THR A 48 -3.12 4.75 6.57
N ALA A 49 -2.19 5.70 6.46
CA ALA A 49 -1.34 5.86 5.29
C ALA A 49 -0.52 4.60 5.02
N LYS A 50 0.14 4.03 6.05
CA LYS A 50 0.87 2.77 5.95
C LYS A 50 -0.01 1.64 5.41
N ALA A 51 -1.22 1.47 5.95
CA ALA A 51 -2.14 0.43 5.50
C ALA A 51 -2.54 0.60 4.03
N HIS A 52 -2.73 1.84 3.55
CA HIS A 52 -2.98 2.09 2.13
C HIS A 52 -1.76 1.75 1.27
N VAL A 53 -0.55 2.12 1.70
CA VAL A 53 0.69 1.80 0.97
C VAL A 53 0.87 0.29 0.83
N GLU A 54 0.67 -0.47 1.91
CA GLU A 54 0.75 -1.94 1.90
C GLU A 54 -0.27 -2.56 0.94
N LYS A 55 -1.52 -2.06 0.93
CA LYS A 55 -2.55 -2.50 -0.03
C LYS A 55 -2.19 -2.19 -1.47
N VAL A 56 -1.67 -0.99 -1.75
CA VAL A 56 -1.24 -0.57 -3.09
C VAL A 56 -0.10 -1.48 -3.59
N ILE A 57 0.93 -1.67 -2.77
CA ILE A 57 2.08 -2.52 -3.10
C ILE A 57 1.62 -3.97 -3.34
N GLY A 58 0.76 -4.50 -2.46
CA GLY A 58 0.19 -5.83 -2.61
C GLY A 58 -0.61 -6.01 -3.90
N LYS A 59 -1.45 -5.03 -4.27
CA LYS A 59 -2.22 -5.05 -5.53
C LYS A 59 -1.35 -4.95 -6.78
N LEU A 60 -0.22 -4.26 -6.70
CA LEU A 60 0.74 -4.15 -7.80
C LEU A 60 1.63 -5.39 -7.93
N GLY A 61 1.53 -6.36 -7.02
CA GLY A 61 2.41 -7.52 -6.99
C GLY A 61 3.87 -7.17 -6.72
N ALA A 62 4.16 -5.92 -6.34
CA ALA A 62 5.49 -5.50 -5.95
C ALA A 62 5.77 -6.05 -4.54
N SER A 63 6.88 -6.78 -4.38
CA SER A 63 7.29 -7.28 -3.06
C SER A 63 8.13 -6.27 -2.28
N ASP A 64 8.54 -5.15 -2.90
CA ASP A 64 9.38 -4.17 -2.24
C ASP A 64 9.18 -2.74 -2.76
N ARG A 65 9.41 -1.77 -1.87
CA ARG A 65 9.30 -0.31 -2.09
C ARG A 65 10.62 0.31 -2.60
N THR A 66 11.64 -0.51 -2.85
CA THR A 66 13.02 -0.06 -3.07
C THR A 66 13.41 -0.15 -4.54
#